data_AF-A0AAP7DDW1-F1
#
_entry.id   AF-A0AAP7DDW1-F1
#
_cell.length_a   1.000
_cell.length_b   1.000
_cell.length_c   1.000
_cell.angle_alpha   90.00
_cell.angle_beta   90.00
_cell.angle_gamma   90.00
#
_symmetry.space_group_name_H-M   'P 1'
#
loop_
_entity.id
_entity.type
_entity.pdbx_description
1 polymer ?
#
loop_
_entity_poly.entity_id
_entity_poly.type
_entity_poly.pdbx_seq_one_letter_code
_entity_poly.pdbx_strand_id
1 'polypeptide(L)'
;MTLGRLARLITLARRSVTSTRGQLAHFLAGLSLLIVFPLLVGCVDDASDGEKYTKPTVNAGSDQAHTLPVERLTLSGSAKTYPDYLYSIKTTHWRQVSGPQQLVLLNEDELTAMALNPTAAGTYEFELYAKDSLGRTNTDRVTVVLREVAAQQRAASTQGYADDFDVMWTSVTEHYGQYEVIQDQWQQIYQPYLLKASAIESETQWEQLLIDLRAQVQAETVAWPSSGTRVESHMTNGIVTLRILSVPNGQPHELEQAIRHELQRYPNVQEWVLTGLTASARDLQTELTLFKLFAYQDTSVCLWRRSAEPECYALRANALLGGKPVRMDREGNKETKLTRFLAAQEAGGPPVLLYPDWALGRHGESPEIKLWGAAPLNSEHQ
;
A
#
# COMPACT_ATOMS: atom_id res chain seq x y z
N MET A 1 -27.20 31.56 -80.60
CA MET A 1 -28.39 30.68 -80.45
C MET A 1 -28.75 30.68 -78.97
N THR A 2 -29.92 31.05 -78.48
CA THR A 2 -31.22 31.38 -79.08
C THR A 2 -32.05 31.79 -77.86
N LEU A 3 -32.31 33.08 -77.59
CA LEU A 3 -33.50 33.78 -78.07
C LEU A 3 -34.51 32.85 -78.74
N GLY A 4 -35.60 32.54 -78.02
CA GLY A 4 -36.70 31.76 -78.59
C GLY A 4 -37.48 31.05 -77.50
N ARG A 5 -38.28 31.75 -76.69
CA ARG A 5 -39.67 32.10 -77.02
C ARG A 5 -40.65 30.96 -76.68
N LEU A 6 -41.64 31.35 -75.87
CA LEU A 6 -43.07 31.14 -76.13
C LEU A 6 -43.49 29.68 -76.27
N ALA A 7 -44.25 29.10 -75.36
CA ALA A 7 -45.68 29.36 -75.14
C ALA A 7 -46.17 28.05 -74.48
N ARG A 8 -47.01 27.99 -73.45
CA ARG A 8 -48.46 28.27 -73.43
C ARG A 8 -48.90 27.67 -72.08
N LEU A 9 -49.43 28.48 -71.17
CA LEU A 9 -50.85 28.46 -70.78
C LEU A 9 -51.32 27.13 -70.15
N ILE A 10 -51.33 27.06 -68.80
CA ILE A 10 -52.16 26.11 -68.03
C ILE A 10 -53.55 26.73 -67.88
N THR A 11 -54.46 26.36 -68.78
CA THR A 11 -55.93 26.55 -68.68
C THR A 11 -56.50 25.24 -68.16
N LEU A 12 -57.10 25.26 -66.98
CA LEU A 12 -57.80 24.11 -66.42
C LEU A 12 -59.30 24.30 -66.71
N ALA A 13 -59.95 23.21 -67.10
CA ALA A 13 -61.39 23.06 -67.21
C ALA A 13 -61.65 21.56 -67.02
N ARG A 14 -61.83 21.17 -65.76
CA ARG A 14 -62.74 20.11 -65.28
C ARG A 14 -63.06 19.04 -66.34
N ARG A 15 -62.37 17.92 -66.49
CA ARG A 15 -61.49 17.07 -65.64
C ARG A 15 -60.04 17.59 -65.60
N SER A 16 -59.37 17.99 -64.51
CA SER A 16 -59.52 17.97 -63.05
C SER A 16 -59.06 19.34 -62.50
N VAL A 17 -59.98 20.32 -62.56
CA VAL A 17 -60.13 21.70 -61.98
C VAL A 17 -58.93 22.55 -61.50
N THR A 18 -58.95 23.78 -62.00
CA THR A 18 -58.12 25.01 -62.03
C THR A 18 -57.43 25.59 -60.80
N SER A 19 -56.12 25.90 -60.97
CA SER A 19 -55.49 27.24 -60.94
C SER A 19 -56.28 28.39 -60.30
N THR A 20 -55.71 29.03 -59.28
CA THR A 20 -55.74 30.50 -59.13
C THR A 20 -54.52 31.00 -58.35
N ARG A 21 -53.99 32.08 -58.89
CA ARG A 21 -52.80 32.86 -58.54
C ARG A 21 -53.24 33.95 -57.56
N GLY A 22 -52.42 34.29 -56.56
CA GLY A 22 -52.56 35.52 -55.78
C GLY A 22 -51.19 35.84 -55.17
N GLN A 23 -50.31 36.55 -55.88
CA GLN A 23 -50.21 38.01 -55.88
C GLN A 23 -49.58 38.60 -54.63
N LEU A 24 -48.48 39.32 -54.86
CA LEU A 24 -48.15 40.65 -54.31
C LEU A 24 -47.85 40.65 -52.80
N ALA A 25 -46.72 41.17 -52.32
CA ALA A 25 -46.20 42.48 -52.63
C ALA A 25 -44.84 42.69 -51.94
N HIS A 26 -43.98 43.41 -52.67
CA HIS A 26 -43.00 44.42 -52.24
C HIS A 26 -41.95 44.10 -51.16
N PHE A 27 -40.65 44.04 -51.48
CA PHE A 27 -39.73 45.15 -51.85
C PHE A 27 -39.57 46.25 -50.78
N LEU A 28 -38.29 46.38 -50.37
CA LEU A 28 -37.53 47.60 -50.04
C LEU A 28 -37.30 47.98 -48.57
N ALA A 29 -35.99 48.20 -48.35
CA ALA A 29 -35.36 49.23 -47.53
C ALA A 29 -35.58 49.10 -46.01
N GLY A 30 -34.55 48.86 -45.19
CA GLY A 30 -33.21 49.43 -45.24
C GLY A 30 -33.12 50.48 -44.14
N LEU A 31 -32.35 50.20 -43.08
CA LEU A 31 -31.71 51.15 -42.15
C LEU A 31 -30.88 50.28 -41.17
N SER A 32 -29.59 50.08 -41.41
CA SER A 32 -28.50 50.84 -40.75
C SER A 32 -28.82 51.24 -39.30
N LEU A 33 -28.20 50.60 -38.30
CA LEU A 33 -26.96 51.06 -37.66
C LEU A 33 -26.68 50.20 -36.40
N LEU A 34 -25.39 49.89 -36.18
CA LEU A 34 -24.82 49.34 -34.95
C LEU A 34 -25.38 50.01 -33.68
N ILE A 35 -25.58 49.23 -32.60
CA ILE A 35 -25.05 49.45 -31.24
C ILE A 35 -25.38 48.24 -30.34
N VAL A 36 -24.33 47.52 -29.94
CA VAL A 36 -24.01 47.01 -28.59
C VAL A 36 -25.12 46.34 -27.75
N PHE A 37 -25.01 45.02 -27.55
CA PHE A 37 -24.84 44.42 -26.22
C PHE A 37 -24.48 42.92 -26.32
N PRO A 38 -23.24 42.49 -26.00
CA PRO A 38 -22.96 41.09 -25.74
C PRO A 38 -23.31 40.81 -24.28
N LEU A 39 -24.47 40.19 -24.04
CA LEU A 39 -24.75 39.53 -22.76
C LEU A 39 -25.51 38.24 -23.03
N LEU A 40 -24.74 37.16 -23.09
CA LEU A 40 -25.04 35.98 -22.29
C LEU A 40 -23.70 35.23 -22.15
N VAL A 41 -22.86 35.84 -21.31
CA VAL A 41 -22.02 35.07 -20.39
C VAL A 41 -23.01 34.25 -19.56
N GLY A 42 -23.31 33.04 -20.02
CA GLY A 42 -23.78 32.00 -19.13
C GLY A 42 -22.58 31.59 -18.27
N CYS A 43 -22.37 32.31 -17.18
CA CYS A 43 -21.69 31.76 -16.02
C CYS A 43 -22.48 30.52 -15.62
N VAL A 44 -22.04 29.36 -16.10
CA VAL A 44 -22.25 28.13 -15.37
C VAL A 44 -21.07 28.06 -14.43
N ASP A 45 -21.29 28.53 -13.20
CA ASP A 45 -20.42 28.32 -12.05
C ASP A 45 -20.45 26.83 -11.67
N ASP A 46 -19.94 25.97 -12.56
CA ASP A 46 -19.67 24.57 -12.26
C ASP A 46 -18.22 24.25 -12.64
N ALA A 47 -17.30 25.02 -12.06
CA ALA A 47 -15.89 24.65 -12.00
C ALA A 47 -15.71 23.27 -11.32
N SER A 48 -16.67 22.81 -10.50
CA SER A 48 -16.68 21.48 -9.89
C SER A 48 -16.83 20.32 -10.86
N ASP A 49 -17.60 20.48 -11.94
CA ASP A 49 -17.83 19.40 -12.91
C ASP A 49 -16.67 19.29 -13.91
N GLY A 50 -16.01 20.40 -14.24
CA GLY A 50 -14.77 20.42 -15.03
C GLY A 50 -13.61 19.69 -14.33
N GLU A 51 -13.51 19.75 -13.01
CA GLU A 51 -12.50 19.01 -12.23
C GLU A 51 -12.75 17.49 -12.19
N LYS A 52 -14.02 17.07 -12.23
CA LYS A 52 -14.41 15.66 -12.19
C LYS A 52 -14.13 14.90 -13.49
N TYR A 53 -14.14 15.60 -14.64
CA TYR A 53 -13.76 15.03 -15.94
C TYR A 53 -12.30 15.29 -16.33
N THR A 54 -11.51 15.90 -15.45
CA THR A 54 -10.09 16.17 -15.70
C THR A 54 -9.16 15.41 -14.78
N LYS A 55 -9.54 14.93 -13.59
CA LYS A 55 -8.62 14.10 -12.77
C LYS A 55 -8.70 12.61 -13.11
N PRO A 56 -7.66 11.81 -12.79
CA PRO A 56 -7.73 10.36 -12.93
C PRO A 56 -8.90 9.76 -12.13
N THR A 57 -9.58 8.77 -12.70
CA THR A 57 -10.49 7.91 -11.93
C THR A 57 -9.67 6.85 -11.23
N VAL A 58 -9.77 6.78 -9.91
CA VAL A 58 -9.04 5.83 -9.05
C VAL A 58 -10.06 4.99 -8.30
N ASN A 59 -9.79 3.70 -8.18
CA ASN A 59 -10.59 2.76 -7.41
C ASN A 59 -9.64 1.84 -6.63
N ALA A 60 -9.71 1.86 -5.30
CA ALA A 60 -8.87 1.08 -4.38
C ALA A 60 -9.35 -0.38 -4.20
N GLY A 61 -10.45 -0.76 -4.86
CA GLY A 61 -11.08 -2.07 -4.72
C GLY A 61 -12.14 -2.09 -3.61
N SER A 62 -12.76 -3.24 -3.43
CA SER A 62 -13.78 -3.44 -2.40
C SER A 62 -13.17 -3.62 -1.01
N ASP A 63 -13.90 -3.17 0.02
CA ASP A 63 -13.57 -3.45 1.42
C ASP A 63 -13.41 -4.95 1.68
N GLN A 64 -12.50 -5.29 2.60
CA GLN A 64 -12.12 -6.67 2.90
C GLN A 64 -12.38 -7.01 4.36
N ALA A 65 -12.71 -8.27 4.63
CA ALA A 65 -12.82 -8.81 5.97
C ALA A 65 -12.11 -10.16 6.04
N HIS A 66 -11.20 -10.32 6.99
CA HIS A 66 -10.44 -11.55 7.20
C HIS A 66 -10.41 -11.91 8.68
N THR A 67 -10.13 -13.18 8.95
CA THR A 67 -9.91 -13.70 10.30
C THR A 67 -8.44 -14.06 10.44
N LEU A 68 -7.77 -13.52 11.45
CA LEU A 68 -6.40 -13.88 11.81
C LEU A 68 -6.30 -15.37 12.16
N PRO A 69 -5.12 -15.99 12.07
CA PRO A 69 -3.90 -15.43 11.47
C PRO A 69 -4.05 -15.33 9.95
N VAL A 70 -3.70 -14.16 9.40
CA VAL A 70 -3.46 -14.01 7.95
C VAL A 70 -2.04 -13.52 7.75
N GLU A 71 -1.40 -14.05 6.71
CA GLU A 71 0.02 -13.84 6.47
C GLU A 71 0.26 -12.62 5.57
N ARG A 72 -0.78 -12.26 4.80
CA ARG A 72 -0.81 -11.08 3.95
C ARG A 72 -2.22 -10.62 3.62
N LEU A 73 -2.30 -9.37 3.21
CA LEU A 73 -3.47 -8.75 2.59
C LEU A 73 -3.09 -8.30 1.20
N THR A 74 -3.89 -8.67 0.20
CA THR A 74 -3.69 -8.21 -1.18
C THR A 74 -4.56 -6.99 -1.43
N LEU A 75 -3.94 -5.87 -1.79
CA LEU A 75 -4.61 -4.63 -2.16
C LEU A 75 -4.56 -4.51 -3.69
N SER A 76 -5.72 -4.52 -4.34
CA SER A 76 -5.85 -4.52 -5.80
C SER A 76 -6.73 -3.37 -6.24
N GLY A 77 -6.13 -2.34 -6.83
CA GLY A 77 -6.83 -1.18 -7.32
C GLY A 77 -6.72 -1.00 -8.84
N SER A 78 -7.35 0.07 -9.33
CA SER A 78 -7.27 0.49 -10.73
C SER A 78 -7.23 2.01 -10.83
N ALA A 79 -6.56 2.51 -11.86
CA ALA A 79 -6.50 3.92 -12.18
C ALA A 79 -6.63 4.14 -13.69
N LYS A 80 -7.43 5.13 -14.11
CA LYS A 80 -7.61 5.50 -15.51
C LYS A 80 -7.60 7.02 -15.65
N THR A 81 -7.10 7.53 -16.77
CA THR A 81 -7.16 8.96 -17.10
C THR A 81 -7.93 9.16 -18.40
N TYR A 82 -8.44 10.37 -18.62
CA TYR A 82 -9.22 10.71 -19.80
C TYR A 82 -8.70 12.00 -20.47
N PRO A 83 -8.71 12.05 -21.81
CA PRO A 83 -8.75 10.92 -22.73
C PRO A 83 -7.47 10.05 -22.66
N ASP A 84 -7.62 8.74 -22.66
CA ASP A 84 -6.55 7.75 -22.51
C ASP A 84 -5.61 7.64 -23.74
N TYR A 85 -6.06 8.09 -24.90
CA TYR A 85 -5.22 8.19 -26.10
C TYR A 85 -4.24 9.38 -26.07
N LEU A 86 -4.45 10.36 -25.18
CA LEU A 86 -3.54 11.51 -24.99
C LEU A 86 -2.75 11.42 -23.69
N TYR A 87 -3.34 10.82 -22.66
CA TYR A 87 -2.79 10.83 -21.31
C TYR A 87 -2.64 9.41 -20.76
N SER A 88 -1.63 9.20 -19.94
CA SER A 88 -1.40 7.92 -19.25
C SER A 88 -1.27 8.16 -17.75
N ILE A 89 -1.62 7.14 -16.95
CA ILE A 89 -1.20 7.12 -15.54
C ILE A 89 0.32 7.02 -15.51
N LYS A 90 0.96 7.85 -14.67
CA LYS A 90 2.43 7.92 -14.53
C LYS A 90 2.91 7.48 -13.17
N THR A 91 2.10 7.66 -12.14
CA THR A 91 2.45 7.28 -10.77
C THR A 91 1.23 6.69 -10.10
N THR A 92 1.44 5.57 -9.42
CA THR A 92 0.51 4.97 -8.47
C THR A 92 1.25 4.79 -7.15
N HIS A 93 0.54 4.91 -6.04
CA HIS A 93 1.13 4.69 -4.73
C HIS A 93 0.07 4.28 -3.71
N TRP A 94 0.32 3.18 -3.01
CA TRP A 94 -0.44 2.72 -1.87
C TRP A 94 0.19 3.23 -0.58
N ARG A 95 -0.65 3.68 0.36
CA ARG A 95 -0.23 3.95 1.73
C ARG A 95 -1.25 3.42 2.73
N GLN A 96 -0.76 3.01 3.89
CA GLN A 96 -1.62 2.79 5.05
C GLN A 96 -1.93 4.14 5.70
N VAL A 97 -3.22 4.46 5.83
CA VAL A 97 -3.70 5.71 6.45
C VAL A 97 -3.84 5.54 7.96
N SER A 98 -4.42 4.42 8.39
CA SER A 98 -4.62 4.10 9.80
C SER A 98 -4.65 2.59 10.04
N GLY A 99 -4.49 2.19 11.30
CA GLY A 99 -4.63 0.81 11.74
C GLY A 99 -3.90 0.56 13.06
N PRO A 100 -4.19 -0.55 13.75
CA PRO A 100 -3.58 -0.88 15.04
C PRO A 100 -2.10 -1.29 14.92
N GLN A 101 -1.64 -1.65 13.72
CA GLN A 101 -0.25 -2.01 13.42
C GLN A 101 0.16 -1.33 12.11
N GLN A 102 1.38 -0.78 12.04
CA GLN A 102 1.95 -0.35 10.77
C GLN A 102 2.45 -1.57 9.98
N LEU A 103 1.92 -1.77 8.78
CA LEU A 103 2.29 -2.88 7.90
C LEU A 103 3.27 -2.42 6.81
N VAL A 104 4.20 -3.30 6.44
CA VAL A 104 5.03 -3.12 5.24
C VAL A 104 4.22 -3.47 4.00
N LEU A 105 4.12 -2.50 3.08
CA LEU A 105 3.52 -2.67 1.77
C LEU A 105 4.60 -3.00 0.73
N LEU A 106 4.56 -4.22 0.19
CA LEU A 106 5.35 -4.59 -0.98
C LEU A 106 4.65 -4.13 -2.25
N ASN A 107 5.44 -3.67 -3.22
CA ASN A 107 4.98 -3.16 -4.51
C ASN A 107 3.95 -2.01 -4.35
N GLU A 108 4.14 -1.16 -3.34
CA GLU A 108 3.22 -0.06 -3.06
C GLU A 108 3.12 0.95 -4.20
N ASP A 109 4.16 1.09 -5.02
CA ASP A 109 4.16 1.97 -6.19
C ASP A 109 3.42 1.36 -7.42
N GLU A 110 2.84 0.15 -7.27
CA GLU A 110 2.08 -0.57 -8.29
C GLU A 110 0.56 -0.53 -8.02
N LEU A 111 -0.25 -0.91 -9.01
CA LEU A 111 -1.70 -1.06 -8.83
C LEU A 111 -2.10 -2.21 -7.88
N THR A 112 -1.22 -3.21 -7.74
CA THR A 112 -1.40 -4.33 -6.80
C THR A 112 -0.27 -4.35 -5.78
N ALA A 113 -0.62 -4.13 -4.52
CA ALA A 113 0.30 -4.14 -3.39
C ALA A 113 -0.04 -5.28 -2.42
N MET A 114 0.92 -5.65 -1.57
CA MET A 114 0.72 -6.66 -0.52
C MET A 114 1.14 -6.09 0.84
N ALA A 115 0.22 -6.10 1.81
CA ALA A 115 0.56 -5.82 3.20
C ALA A 115 0.94 -7.13 3.89
N LEU A 116 2.14 -7.21 4.47
CA LEU A 116 2.67 -8.45 5.04
C LEU A 116 2.56 -8.53 6.56
N ASN A 117 2.30 -9.75 7.04
CA ASN A 117 2.31 -10.16 8.44
C ASN A 117 1.50 -9.25 9.40
N PRO A 118 0.18 -9.08 9.15
CA PRO A 118 -0.70 -8.47 10.13
C PRO A 118 -0.92 -9.41 11.33
N THR A 119 -0.71 -8.90 12.53
CA THR A 119 -0.85 -9.65 13.80
C THR A 119 -1.84 -9.02 14.76
N ALA A 120 -2.30 -7.79 14.50
CA ALA A 120 -3.28 -7.10 15.34
C ALA A 120 -4.65 -7.05 14.67
N ALA A 121 -5.68 -7.59 15.34
CA ALA A 121 -7.07 -7.38 14.93
C ALA A 121 -7.47 -5.89 15.03
N GLY A 122 -8.38 -5.49 14.15
CA GLY A 122 -8.86 -4.10 14.07
C GLY A 122 -9.18 -3.69 12.64
N THR A 123 -9.45 -2.39 12.47
CA THR A 123 -9.77 -1.80 11.17
C THR A 123 -8.56 -1.05 10.63
N TYR A 124 -8.13 -1.42 9.43
CA TYR A 124 -7.05 -0.79 8.68
C TYR A 124 -7.66 0.00 7.52
N GLU A 125 -7.14 1.19 7.25
CA GLU A 125 -7.53 1.99 6.09
C GLU A 125 -6.30 2.14 5.19
N PHE A 126 -6.44 1.77 3.92
CA PHE A 126 -5.42 1.94 2.89
C PHE A 126 -5.91 2.88 1.80
N GLU A 127 -5.03 3.72 1.28
CA GLU A 127 -5.34 4.69 0.22
C GLU A 127 -4.48 4.42 -1.00
N LEU A 128 -5.13 4.31 -2.16
CA LEU A 128 -4.50 4.31 -3.47
C LEU A 128 -4.51 5.73 -4.03
N TYR A 129 -3.33 6.25 -4.34
CA TYR A 129 -3.12 7.50 -5.05
C TYR A 129 -2.74 7.22 -6.51
N ALA A 130 -3.22 8.05 -7.45
CA ALA A 130 -2.73 8.05 -8.82
C ALA A 130 -2.49 9.47 -9.36
N LYS A 131 -1.47 9.60 -10.21
CA LYS A 131 -1.12 10.82 -10.95
C LYS A 131 -0.94 10.50 -12.43
N ASP A 132 -1.51 11.32 -13.30
CA ASP A 132 -1.35 11.17 -14.75
C ASP A 132 -0.23 12.03 -15.35
N SER A 133 -0.06 11.91 -16.67
CA SER A 133 0.95 12.63 -17.46
C SER A 133 0.77 14.14 -17.52
N LEU A 134 -0.42 14.66 -17.17
CA LEU A 134 -0.66 16.09 -17.00
C LEU A 134 -0.44 16.55 -15.55
N GLY A 135 -0.06 15.62 -14.67
CA GLY A 135 0.16 15.88 -13.26
C GLY A 135 -1.12 15.97 -12.44
N ARG A 136 -2.27 15.58 -13.00
CA ARG A 136 -3.57 15.58 -12.33
C ARG A 136 -3.65 14.36 -11.43
N THR A 137 -4.23 14.52 -10.24
CA THR A 137 -4.18 13.52 -9.18
C THR A 137 -5.54 13.16 -8.64
N ASN A 138 -5.71 11.93 -8.19
CA ASN A 138 -6.87 11.52 -7.42
C ASN A 138 -6.51 10.36 -6.48
N THR A 139 -7.37 10.11 -5.51
CA THR A 139 -7.18 9.04 -4.51
C THR A 139 -8.48 8.27 -4.31
N ASP A 140 -8.37 7.03 -3.85
CA ASP A 140 -9.48 6.24 -3.33
C ASP A 140 -9.01 5.38 -2.15
N ARG A 141 -9.93 4.92 -1.30
CA ARG A 141 -9.60 4.17 -0.08
C ARG A 141 -10.33 2.84 0.01
N VAL A 142 -9.69 1.90 0.71
CA VAL A 142 -10.24 0.58 1.03
C VAL A 142 -10.08 0.29 2.52
N THR A 143 -11.14 -0.24 3.11
CA THR A 143 -11.16 -0.66 4.51
C THR A 143 -10.88 -2.16 4.60
N VAL A 144 -9.95 -2.56 5.46
CA VAL A 144 -9.69 -3.97 5.77
C VAL A 144 -9.94 -4.23 7.24
N VAL A 145 -10.88 -5.12 7.54
CA VAL A 145 -11.23 -5.53 8.90
C VAL A 145 -10.59 -6.88 9.21
N LEU A 146 -9.72 -6.92 10.20
CA LEU A 146 -9.13 -8.14 10.73
C LEU A 146 -9.80 -8.51 12.05
N ARG A 147 -10.31 -9.73 12.13
CA ARG A 147 -10.95 -10.29 13.32
C ARG A 147 -10.07 -11.38 13.90
N GLU A 148 -10.03 -11.51 15.22
CA GLU A 148 -9.45 -12.71 15.83
C GLU A 148 -10.28 -13.95 15.48
N VAL A 149 -9.65 -15.13 15.47
CA VAL A 149 -10.43 -16.38 15.51
C VAL A 149 -11.22 -16.34 16.81
N ALA A 150 -12.55 -16.26 16.72
CA ALA A 150 -13.38 -16.67 17.85
C ALA A 150 -13.03 -18.13 18.11
N ALA A 151 -12.27 -18.40 19.18
CA ALA A 151 -11.77 -19.71 19.52
C ALA A 151 -12.90 -20.72 19.31
N GLN A 152 -12.72 -21.65 18.37
CA GLN A 152 -13.69 -22.70 18.12
C GLN A 152 -13.98 -23.40 19.45
N GLN A 153 -15.21 -23.20 19.92
CA GLN A 153 -15.92 -23.95 20.94
C GLN A 153 -15.12 -25.10 21.56
N ARG A 154 -14.41 -24.80 22.64
CA ARG A 154 -14.23 -25.71 23.76
C ARG A 154 -14.70 -24.93 24.99
N ALA A 155 -15.62 -25.36 25.82
CA ALA A 155 -16.68 -26.35 25.77
C ALA A 155 -17.54 -25.98 26.99
N ALA A 156 -18.82 -25.67 26.78
CA ALA A 156 -19.86 -25.53 27.81
C ALA A 156 -19.70 -24.43 28.91
N SER A 157 -20.69 -23.53 29.00
CA SER A 157 -20.95 -22.43 29.98
C SER A 157 -20.06 -21.17 29.82
N THR A 158 -20.55 -19.95 29.52
CA THR A 158 -21.24 -18.94 30.38
C THR A 158 -20.60 -18.80 31.76
N GLN A 159 -20.10 -17.62 32.19
CA GLN A 159 -20.78 -16.84 33.26
C GLN A 159 -20.28 -15.40 33.60
N GLY A 160 -19.55 -14.66 32.76
CA GLY A 160 -19.46 -13.19 32.89
C GLY A 160 -18.10 -12.56 32.59
N TYR A 161 -17.97 -11.25 32.82
CA TYR A 161 -16.80 -10.44 32.45
C TYR A 161 -15.48 -10.84 33.15
N ALA A 162 -15.54 -11.59 34.26
CA ALA A 162 -14.34 -12.18 34.87
C ALA A 162 -13.70 -13.25 33.97
N ASP A 163 -14.51 -14.06 33.29
CA ASP A 163 -14.02 -15.09 32.36
C ASP A 163 -13.39 -14.42 31.13
N ASP A 164 -14.02 -13.35 30.61
CA ASP A 164 -13.47 -12.54 29.51
C ASP A 164 -12.14 -11.88 29.91
N PHE A 165 -12.03 -11.45 31.17
CA PHE A 165 -10.80 -10.90 31.72
C PHE A 165 -9.69 -11.95 31.76
N ASP A 166 -9.95 -13.18 32.22
CA ASP A 166 -8.94 -14.23 32.28
C ASP A 166 -8.42 -14.65 30.90
N VAL A 167 -9.31 -14.69 29.89
CA VAL A 167 -8.93 -14.97 28.50
C VAL A 167 -8.04 -13.86 27.94
N MET A 168 -8.46 -12.60 28.11
CA MET A 168 -7.64 -11.44 27.72
C MET A 168 -6.30 -11.45 28.46
N TRP A 169 -6.32 -11.78 29.74
CA TRP A 169 -5.14 -11.79 30.61
C TRP A 169 -4.08 -12.79 30.16
N THR A 170 -4.53 -14.00 29.83
CA THR A 170 -3.69 -15.08 29.32
C THR A 170 -3.17 -14.74 27.92
N SER A 171 -4.00 -14.11 27.07
CA SER A 171 -3.58 -13.65 25.75
C SER A 171 -2.39 -12.69 25.80
N VAL A 172 -2.39 -11.71 26.72
CA VAL A 172 -1.25 -10.79 26.89
C VAL A 172 0.00 -11.54 27.34
N THR A 173 -0.13 -12.52 28.24
CA THR A 173 0.98 -13.34 28.73
C THR A 173 1.64 -14.14 27.60
N GLU A 174 0.84 -14.64 26.67
CA GLU A 174 1.30 -15.53 25.61
C GLU A 174 1.72 -14.80 24.32
N HIS A 175 1.15 -13.62 24.05
CA HIS A 175 1.25 -12.97 22.74
C HIS A 175 1.87 -11.56 22.78
N TYR A 176 2.08 -10.96 23.96
CA TYR A 176 2.71 -9.65 24.05
C TYR A 176 4.24 -9.77 23.94
N GLY A 177 4.80 -9.24 22.85
CA GLY A 177 6.23 -9.36 22.53
C GLY A 177 7.20 -8.71 23.53
N GLN A 178 6.70 -7.92 24.49
CA GLN A 178 7.48 -7.33 25.59
C GLN A 178 6.97 -7.80 26.96
N TYR A 179 6.35 -8.98 27.04
CA TYR A 179 5.82 -9.51 28.29
C TYR A 179 6.86 -9.54 29.41
N GLU A 180 8.12 -9.89 29.11
CA GLU A 180 9.21 -9.88 30.09
C GLU A 180 9.42 -8.50 30.77
N VAL A 181 9.13 -7.40 30.08
CA VAL A 181 9.26 -6.02 30.61
C VAL A 181 8.16 -5.71 31.61
N ILE A 182 6.97 -6.23 31.38
CA ILE A 182 5.79 -5.95 32.18
C ILE A 182 5.41 -7.10 33.12
N GLN A 183 6.07 -8.25 33.05
CA GLN A 183 5.64 -9.49 33.71
C GLN A 183 5.38 -9.29 35.21
N ASP A 184 6.30 -8.62 35.91
CA ASP A 184 6.16 -8.40 37.36
C ASP A 184 5.00 -7.46 37.69
N GLN A 185 4.82 -6.39 36.92
CA GLN A 185 3.69 -5.46 37.07
C GLN A 185 2.37 -6.11 36.67
N TRP A 186 2.36 -6.89 35.60
CA TRP A 186 1.21 -7.62 35.09
C TRP A 186 0.73 -8.58 36.17
N GLN A 187 1.58 -9.48 36.67
CA GLN A 187 1.20 -10.42 37.73
C GLN A 187 0.68 -9.73 39.00
N GLN A 188 1.20 -8.55 39.35
CA GLN A 188 0.74 -7.76 40.50
C GLN A 188 -0.66 -7.17 40.31
N ILE A 189 -1.03 -6.77 39.09
CA ILE A 189 -2.34 -6.15 38.82
C ILE A 189 -3.41 -7.17 38.41
N TYR A 190 -3.08 -8.46 38.28
CA TYR A 190 -4.03 -9.53 37.93
C TYR A 190 -5.23 -9.60 38.88
N GLN A 191 -4.96 -9.91 40.16
CA GLN A 191 -5.98 -10.10 41.18
C GLN A 191 -6.90 -8.87 41.38
N PRO A 192 -6.39 -7.62 41.50
CA PRO A 192 -7.28 -6.48 41.68
C PRO A 192 -8.17 -6.21 40.46
N TYR A 193 -7.72 -6.53 39.24
CA TYR A 193 -8.53 -6.33 38.05
C TYR A 193 -9.49 -7.49 37.76
N LEU A 194 -9.15 -8.72 38.15
CA LEU A 194 -10.09 -9.84 38.13
C LEU A 194 -11.29 -9.57 39.05
N LEU A 195 -11.05 -9.02 40.24
CA LEU A 195 -12.12 -8.62 41.15
C LEU A 195 -13.00 -7.51 40.57
N LYS A 196 -12.40 -6.51 39.92
CA LYS A 196 -13.17 -5.47 39.21
C LYS A 196 -13.99 -6.09 38.07
N ALA A 197 -13.41 -6.98 37.27
CA ALA A 197 -14.09 -7.67 36.18
C ALA A 197 -15.28 -8.52 36.66
N SER A 198 -15.13 -9.20 37.79
CA SER A 198 -16.20 -10.00 38.40
C SER A 198 -17.40 -9.19 38.90
N ALA A 199 -17.23 -7.88 39.12
CA ALA A 199 -18.26 -6.96 39.60
C ALA A 199 -18.97 -6.18 38.48
N ILE A 200 -18.64 -6.47 37.22
CA ILE A 200 -19.19 -5.77 36.06
C ILE A 200 -20.51 -6.41 35.64
N GLU A 201 -21.52 -5.57 35.45
CA GLU A 201 -22.86 -6.00 35.05
C GLU A 201 -23.27 -5.45 33.68
N SER A 202 -22.39 -4.66 33.03
CA SER A 202 -22.68 -4.01 31.75
C SER A 202 -21.44 -3.79 30.88
N GLU A 203 -21.66 -3.71 29.57
CA GLU A 203 -20.62 -3.54 28.55
C GLU A 203 -19.87 -2.20 28.68
N THR A 204 -20.55 -1.14 29.11
CA THR A 204 -19.90 0.17 29.33
C THR A 204 -18.93 0.15 30.52
N GLN A 205 -19.26 -0.57 31.59
CA GLN A 205 -18.35 -0.78 32.73
C GLN A 205 -17.15 -1.66 32.33
N TRP A 206 -17.38 -2.64 31.44
CA TRP A 206 -16.33 -3.46 30.85
C TRP A 206 -15.33 -2.63 30.05
N GLU A 207 -15.81 -1.79 29.13
CA GLU A 207 -14.94 -0.89 28.35
C GLU A 207 -14.11 0.04 29.24
N GLN A 208 -14.72 0.59 30.30
CA GLN A 208 -14.01 1.45 31.24
C GLN A 208 -12.92 0.70 32.02
N LEU A 209 -13.16 -0.54 32.42
CA LEU A 209 -12.15 -1.37 33.08
C LEU A 209 -10.93 -1.61 32.18
N LEU A 210 -11.15 -1.83 30.88
CA LEU A 210 -10.08 -2.03 29.91
C LEU A 210 -9.26 -0.75 29.68
N ILE A 211 -9.91 0.42 29.70
CA ILE A 211 -9.23 1.73 29.64
C ILE A 211 -8.34 1.92 30.88
N ASP A 212 -8.87 1.64 32.06
CA ASP A 212 -8.14 1.76 33.33
C ASP A 212 -6.97 0.77 33.41
N LEU A 213 -7.15 -0.46 32.89
CA LEU A 213 -6.11 -1.48 32.82
C LEU A 213 -4.98 -1.02 31.90
N ARG A 214 -5.33 -0.49 30.73
CA ARG A 214 -4.35 0.08 29.78
C ARG A 214 -3.57 1.22 30.41
N ALA A 215 -4.24 2.11 31.14
CA ALA A 215 -3.59 3.23 31.83
C ALA A 215 -2.59 2.77 32.92
N GLN A 216 -2.87 1.67 33.63
CA GLN A 216 -1.95 1.10 34.62
C GLN A 216 -0.71 0.49 34.00
N VAL A 217 -0.84 -0.18 32.85
CA VAL A 217 0.32 -0.73 32.11
C VAL A 217 1.08 0.36 31.34
N GLN A 218 0.51 1.56 31.22
CA GLN A 218 1.11 2.72 30.52
C GLN A 218 1.46 3.90 31.45
N ALA A 219 1.74 3.66 32.72
CA ALA A 219 2.30 4.68 33.60
C ALA A 219 3.84 4.68 33.54
N GLU A 220 4.38 5.59 32.72
CA GLU A 220 5.79 6.05 32.66
C GLU A 220 6.85 4.93 32.48
N THR A 221 7.42 4.70 31.29
CA THR A 221 8.37 5.59 30.62
C THR A 221 8.63 5.12 29.20
N VAL A 222 8.26 5.90 28.17
CA VAL A 222 9.16 6.18 27.03
C VAL A 222 8.77 7.56 26.51
N ALA A 223 9.67 8.52 26.71
CA ALA A 223 9.64 9.77 25.96
C ALA A 223 9.72 9.41 24.47
N TRP A 224 8.76 9.86 23.65
CA TRP A 224 8.89 9.81 22.21
C TRP A 224 10.12 10.64 21.79
N PRO A 225 11.21 10.04 21.29
CA PRO A 225 12.21 10.83 20.61
C PRO A 225 11.59 11.16 19.25
N SER A 226 11.26 12.42 19.02
CA SER A 226 11.14 12.93 17.67
C SER A 226 12.44 12.61 16.91
N SER A 227 12.32 11.86 15.81
CA SER A 227 13.36 11.45 14.85
C SER A 227 14.43 10.48 15.35
N GLY A 228 14.12 9.17 15.33
CA GLY A 228 15.04 8.10 15.75
C GLY A 228 15.91 7.51 14.64
N THR A 229 15.49 7.59 13.37
CA THR A 229 16.27 7.07 12.24
C THR A 229 17.29 8.10 11.76
N ARG A 230 18.58 7.75 11.81
CA ARG A 230 19.66 8.57 11.24
C ARG A 230 20.29 7.80 10.08
N VAL A 231 20.14 8.35 8.88
CA VAL A 231 20.82 7.86 7.68
C VAL A 231 21.70 9.00 7.16
N GLU A 232 22.96 8.70 6.93
CA GLU A 232 23.91 9.61 6.31
C GLU A 232 24.35 9.05 4.97
N SER A 233 24.67 9.93 4.02
CA SER A 233 25.16 9.51 2.72
C SER A 233 26.35 10.34 2.27
N HIS A 234 27.25 9.69 1.52
CA HIS A 234 28.39 10.34 0.91
C HIS A 234 28.66 9.74 -0.47
N MET A 235 28.93 10.59 -1.46
CA MET A 235 29.28 10.16 -2.82
C MET A 235 30.77 10.32 -3.08
N THR A 236 31.41 9.26 -3.56
CA THR A 236 32.81 9.27 -4.00
C THR A 236 32.92 8.53 -5.33
N ASN A 237 33.39 9.20 -6.40
CA ASN A 237 33.66 8.58 -7.71
C ASN A 237 32.49 7.75 -8.29
N GLY A 238 31.25 8.21 -8.14
CA GLY A 238 30.08 7.49 -8.66
C GLY A 238 29.49 6.42 -7.73
N ILE A 239 30.16 6.15 -6.60
CA ILE A 239 29.70 5.23 -5.56
C ILE A 239 29.06 6.05 -4.44
N VAL A 240 27.84 5.70 -4.03
CA VAL A 240 27.18 6.32 -2.87
C VAL A 240 27.21 5.35 -1.70
N THR A 241 27.84 5.78 -0.61
CA THR A 241 27.82 5.05 0.66
C THR A 241 26.67 5.57 1.52
N LEU A 242 25.70 4.70 1.82
CA LEU A 242 24.61 4.93 2.75
C LEU A 242 24.96 4.32 4.10
N ARG A 243 25.05 5.15 5.12
CA ARG A 243 25.33 4.75 6.50
C ARG A 243 24.05 4.85 7.32
N ILE A 244 23.52 3.70 7.73
CA ILE A 244 22.36 3.63 8.64
C ILE A 244 22.92 3.57 10.06
N LEU A 245 22.74 4.65 10.82
CA LEU A 245 23.30 4.80 12.16
C LEU A 245 22.38 4.26 13.25
N SER A 246 21.07 4.35 13.04
CA SER A 246 20.05 3.91 13.98
C SER A 246 18.80 3.45 13.24
N VAL A 247 18.23 2.34 13.70
CA VAL A 247 16.95 1.81 13.23
C VAL A 247 16.06 1.63 14.46
N PRO A 248 15.05 2.49 14.69
CA PRO A 248 14.12 2.29 15.78
C PRO A 248 13.24 1.07 15.52
N ASN A 249 13.18 0.14 16.49
CA ASN A 249 12.34 -1.05 16.42
C ASN A 249 10.86 -0.64 16.33
N GLY A 250 10.10 -1.32 15.46
CA GLY A 250 8.66 -1.08 15.32
C GLY A 250 8.28 0.22 14.60
N GLN A 251 9.23 0.94 13.99
CA GLN A 251 8.96 2.12 13.16
C GLN A 251 9.49 1.97 11.71
N PRO A 252 9.04 0.94 10.96
CA PRO A 252 9.52 0.68 9.60
C PRO A 252 9.28 1.87 8.65
N HIS A 253 8.22 2.64 8.87
CA HIS A 253 7.89 3.80 8.03
C HIS A 253 8.90 4.95 8.16
N GLU A 254 9.38 5.27 9.37
CA GLU A 254 10.39 6.32 9.55
C GLU A 254 11.72 5.94 8.88
N LEU A 255 12.09 4.66 8.98
CA LEU A 255 13.26 4.10 8.30
C LEU A 255 13.13 4.23 6.77
N GLU A 256 11.97 3.83 6.25
CA GLU A 256 11.67 3.92 4.83
C GLU A 256 11.75 5.37 4.31
N GLN A 257 11.13 6.32 4.99
CA GLN A 257 11.17 7.73 4.59
C GLN A 257 12.61 8.29 4.57
N ALA A 258 13.39 7.99 5.60
CA ALA A 258 14.78 8.45 5.69
C ALA A 258 15.63 7.88 4.55
N ILE A 259 15.51 6.58 4.26
CA ILE A 259 16.26 5.94 3.16
C ILE A 259 15.78 6.47 1.80
N ARG A 260 14.47 6.55 1.55
CA ARG A 260 13.94 7.09 0.28
C ARG A 260 14.41 8.52 0.03
N HIS A 261 14.46 9.36 1.07
CA HIS A 261 15.01 10.71 0.98
C HIS A 261 16.45 10.68 0.47
N GLU A 262 17.30 9.80 1.02
CA GLU A 262 18.68 9.65 0.60
C GLU A 262 18.82 9.14 -0.84
N LEU A 263 18.04 8.14 -1.24
CA LEU A 263 18.08 7.57 -2.58
C LEU A 263 17.74 8.62 -3.65
N GLN A 264 16.75 9.47 -3.39
CA GLN A 264 16.32 10.51 -4.32
C GLN A 264 17.37 11.61 -4.57
N ARG A 265 18.33 11.81 -3.64
CA ARG A 265 19.38 12.83 -3.80
C ARG A 265 20.38 12.51 -4.90
N TYR A 266 20.54 11.23 -5.26
CA TYR A 266 21.58 10.78 -6.19
C TYR A 266 20.99 10.02 -7.38
N PRO A 267 20.57 10.72 -8.45
CA PRO A 267 20.02 10.07 -9.64
C PRO A 267 21.08 9.40 -10.54
N ASN A 268 22.37 9.76 -10.40
CA ASN A 268 23.46 9.33 -11.28
C ASN A 268 24.46 8.39 -10.56
N VAL A 269 23.94 7.40 -9.83
CA VAL A 269 24.77 6.45 -9.09
C VAL A 269 25.22 5.30 -10.00
N GLN A 270 26.46 4.85 -9.82
CA GLN A 270 26.96 3.63 -10.45
C GLN A 270 26.76 2.43 -9.55
N GLU A 271 26.93 2.62 -8.24
CA GLU A 271 26.85 1.56 -7.23
C GLU A 271 26.48 2.15 -5.85
N TRP A 272 25.67 1.41 -5.10
CA TRP A 272 25.31 1.71 -3.72
C TRP A 272 26.06 0.82 -2.75
N VAL A 273 26.58 1.41 -1.67
CA VAL A 273 27.26 0.69 -0.58
C VAL A 273 26.54 0.96 0.73
N LEU A 274 26.13 -0.09 1.44
CA LEU A 274 25.48 0.01 2.73
C LEU A 274 26.47 -0.24 3.87
N THR A 275 26.41 0.58 4.92
CA THR A 275 27.20 0.44 6.14
C THR A 275 26.40 0.84 7.38
N GLY A 276 26.89 0.50 8.58
CA GLY A 276 26.29 0.85 9.87
C GLY A 276 25.16 -0.07 10.36
N LEU A 277 24.63 -0.96 9.50
CA LEU A 277 23.69 -2.00 9.91
C LEU A 277 24.45 -3.12 10.66
N THR A 278 24.54 -3.02 11.98
CA THR A 278 25.07 -4.11 12.80
C THR A 278 24.12 -5.32 12.78
N ALA A 279 24.65 -6.51 13.09
CA ALA A 279 23.90 -7.77 13.15
C ALA A 279 22.96 -7.88 14.37
N SER A 280 22.26 -6.80 14.70
CA SER A 280 21.17 -6.84 15.69
C SER A 280 19.98 -7.60 15.13
N ALA A 281 19.33 -8.37 15.99
CA ALA A 281 18.00 -8.93 15.72
C ALA A 281 17.04 -7.77 15.42
N ARG A 282 16.52 -7.73 14.20
CA ARG A 282 15.51 -6.75 13.76
C ARG A 282 14.18 -7.46 13.65
N ASP A 283 13.10 -6.74 13.98
CA ASP A 283 11.76 -7.27 13.79
C ASP A 283 11.48 -7.53 12.29
N LEU A 284 10.51 -8.41 12.02
CA LEU A 284 10.21 -8.84 10.65
C LEU A 284 9.79 -7.66 9.74
N GLN A 285 9.06 -6.67 10.27
CA GLN A 285 8.63 -5.52 9.48
C GLN A 285 9.85 -4.70 9.07
N THR A 286 10.80 -4.45 9.97
CA THR A 286 12.06 -3.76 9.65
C THR A 286 12.90 -4.49 8.59
N GLU A 287 13.03 -5.82 8.68
CA GLU A 287 13.75 -6.60 7.66
C GLU A 287 13.08 -6.52 6.29
N LEU A 288 11.74 -6.66 6.24
CA LEU A 288 10.99 -6.54 4.99
C LEU A 288 11.10 -5.14 4.38
N THR A 289 11.11 -4.09 5.20
CA THR A 289 11.35 -2.71 4.76
C THR A 289 12.73 -2.58 4.10
N LEU A 290 13.78 -3.11 4.71
CA LEU A 290 15.14 -3.07 4.13
C LEU A 290 15.19 -3.82 2.79
N PHE A 291 14.54 -4.98 2.70
CA PHE A 291 14.52 -5.79 1.46
C PHE A 291 13.81 -5.03 0.33
N LYS A 292 12.65 -4.45 0.64
CA LYS A 292 11.90 -3.59 -0.29
C LYS A 292 12.75 -2.42 -0.78
N LEU A 293 13.46 -1.74 0.11
CA LEU A 293 14.24 -0.55 -0.24
C LEU A 293 15.49 -0.87 -1.05
N PHE A 294 16.09 -2.05 -0.86
CA PHE A 294 17.34 -2.45 -1.49
C PHE A 294 17.20 -3.53 -2.57
N ALA A 295 15.98 -3.84 -2.99
CA ALA A 295 15.71 -4.63 -4.20
C ALA A 295 16.11 -3.83 -5.45
N TYR A 296 17.24 -4.13 -6.10
CA TYR A 296 17.64 -3.50 -7.36
C TYR A 296 17.30 -4.33 -8.60
N GLN A 297 16.80 -5.55 -8.40
CA GLN A 297 16.20 -6.41 -9.43
C GLN A 297 14.92 -7.05 -8.89
N ASP A 298 14.04 -7.46 -9.80
CA ASP A 298 12.85 -8.24 -9.44
C ASP A 298 13.28 -9.56 -8.79
N THR A 299 12.68 -9.87 -7.65
CA THR A 299 13.03 -11.06 -6.87
C THR A 299 11.81 -11.57 -6.10
N SER A 300 12.04 -12.54 -5.21
CA SER A 300 11.03 -12.99 -4.28
C SER A 300 11.62 -13.26 -2.90
N VAL A 301 10.79 -13.01 -1.89
CA VAL A 301 11.12 -13.23 -0.49
C VAL A 301 10.14 -14.24 0.04
N CYS A 302 10.65 -15.30 0.66
CA CYS A 302 9.85 -16.38 1.20
C CYS A 302 9.94 -16.40 2.72
N LEU A 303 8.79 -16.51 3.39
CA LEU A 303 8.74 -16.67 4.84
C LEU A 303 8.86 -18.15 5.19
N TRP A 304 9.84 -18.48 6.03
CA TRP A 304 10.04 -19.85 6.47
C TRP A 304 8.91 -20.34 7.38
N ARG A 305 8.49 -21.59 7.19
CA ARG A 305 7.55 -22.29 8.07
C ARG A 305 8.12 -23.63 8.53
N ARG A 306 7.85 -24.00 9.78
CA ARG A 306 8.34 -25.25 10.37
C ARG A 306 7.65 -26.50 9.81
N SER A 307 6.36 -26.40 9.48
CA SER A 307 5.49 -27.53 9.16
C SER A 307 4.77 -27.40 7.82
N ALA A 308 5.14 -26.41 7.00
CA ALA A 308 4.48 -26.12 5.73
C ALA A 308 5.51 -25.63 4.71
N GLU A 309 5.12 -25.67 3.43
CA GLU A 309 5.91 -25.05 2.37
C GLU A 309 6.07 -23.54 2.63
N PRO A 310 7.27 -22.99 2.34
CA PRO A 310 7.51 -21.56 2.53
C PRO A 310 6.63 -20.76 1.56
N GLU A 311 6.00 -19.71 2.09
CA GLU A 311 5.18 -18.82 1.27
C GLU A 311 6.05 -17.70 0.69
N CYS A 312 6.07 -17.60 -0.63
CA CYS A 312 6.93 -16.67 -1.37
C CYS A 312 6.14 -15.49 -1.94
N TYR A 313 6.69 -14.29 -1.78
CA TYR A 313 6.11 -13.04 -2.23
C TYR A 313 7.00 -12.39 -3.29
N ALA A 314 6.41 -11.99 -4.40
CA ALA A 314 7.12 -11.27 -5.45
C ALA A 314 7.44 -9.84 -4.99
N LEU A 315 8.70 -9.45 -5.17
CA LEU A 315 9.23 -8.14 -4.81
C LEU A 315 9.79 -7.47 -6.06
N ARG A 316 9.21 -6.34 -6.46
CA ARG A 316 9.69 -5.56 -7.60
C ARG A 316 10.92 -4.74 -7.24
N ALA A 317 11.76 -4.51 -8.24
CA ALA A 317 12.91 -3.62 -8.09
C ALA A 317 12.46 -2.21 -7.69
N ASN A 318 13.11 -1.64 -6.68
CA ASN A 318 12.96 -0.26 -6.28
C ASN A 318 13.48 0.66 -7.38
N ALA A 319 12.57 1.40 -8.02
CA ALA A 319 12.89 2.32 -9.10
C ALA A 319 13.91 3.41 -8.70
N LEU A 320 13.97 3.78 -7.42
CA LEU A 320 14.92 4.79 -6.91
C LEU A 320 16.38 4.33 -7.00
N LEU A 321 16.64 3.02 -7.09
CA LEU A 321 17.99 2.50 -7.26
C LEU A 321 18.46 2.53 -8.72
N GLY A 322 17.57 2.80 -9.69
CA GLY A 322 17.91 2.84 -11.11
C GLY A 322 18.51 1.54 -11.66
N GLY A 323 18.18 0.40 -11.04
CA GLY A 323 18.74 -0.92 -11.36
C GLY A 323 20.22 -1.07 -11.02
N LYS A 324 20.78 -0.18 -10.18
CA LYS A 324 22.20 -0.21 -9.80
C LYS A 324 22.44 -1.18 -8.64
N PRO A 325 23.56 -1.92 -8.65
CA PRO A 325 23.85 -2.89 -7.61
C PRO A 325 23.98 -2.21 -6.25
N VAL A 326 23.51 -2.93 -5.23
CA VAL A 326 23.63 -2.55 -3.82
C VAL A 326 24.46 -3.61 -3.12
N ARG A 327 25.57 -3.21 -2.50
CA ARG A 327 26.44 -4.12 -1.73
C ARG A 327 26.65 -3.66 -0.30
N MET A 328 27.02 -4.59 0.57
CA MET A 328 27.45 -4.28 1.94
C MET A 328 28.95 -3.95 1.97
N ASP A 329 29.35 -3.04 2.87
CA ASP A 329 30.75 -2.76 3.14
C ASP A 329 31.46 -3.93 3.86
N ARG A 330 32.77 -4.08 3.65
CA ARG A 330 33.61 -5.20 4.14
C ARG A 330 33.67 -5.30 5.66
N GLU A 331 33.46 -4.21 6.40
CA GLU A 331 33.37 -4.24 7.88
C GLU A 331 32.06 -4.88 8.36
N GLY A 332 31.05 -5.00 7.50
CA GLY A 332 29.75 -5.63 7.75
C GLY A 332 29.69 -7.14 7.49
N ASN A 333 30.83 -7.83 7.37
CA ASN A 333 30.96 -9.22 6.91
C ASN A 333 30.35 -10.32 7.80
N LYS A 334 29.46 -9.99 8.73
CA LYS A 334 28.64 -10.98 9.43
C LYS A 334 27.48 -11.37 8.52
N GLU A 335 27.27 -12.67 8.35
CA GLU A 335 26.15 -13.17 7.55
C GLU A 335 24.82 -12.80 8.23
N THR A 336 24.02 -11.97 7.57
CA THR A 336 22.69 -11.52 7.98
C THR A 336 21.67 -11.85 6.89
N LYS A 337 20.37 -11.70 7.19
CA LYS A 337 19.30 -11.87 6.20
C LYS A 337 19.48 -10.89 5.03
N LEU A 338 19.83 -9.63 5.33
CA LEU A 338 20.08 -8.61 4.31
C LEU A 338 21.32 -8.91 3.45
N THR A 339 22.44 -9.36 4.04
CA THR A 339 23.64 -9.69 3.24
C THR A 339 23.36 -10.87 2.30
N ARG A 340 22.59 -11.88 2.76
CA ARG A 340 22.13 -12.99 1.91
C ARG A 340 21.19 -12.51 0.81
N PHE A 341 20.28 -11.60 1.13
CA PHE A 341 19.37 -11.00 0.16
C PHE A 341 20.11 -10.26 -0.95
N LEU A 342 21.10 -9.43 -0.60
CA LEU A 342 21.91 -8.69 -1.57
C LEU A 342 22.79 -9.63 -2.41
N ALA A 343 23.39 -10.65 -1.80
CA ALA A 343 24.15 -11.67 -2.53
C ALA A 343 23.28 -12.47 -3.51
N ALA A 344 22.03 -12.79 -3.14
CA ALA A 344 21.09 -13.46 -4.02
C ALA A 344 20.72 -12.59 -5.23
N GLN A 345 20.54 -11.28 -5.04
CA GLN A 345 20.30 -10.36 -6.17
C GLN A 345 21.51 -10.23 -7.11
N GLU A 346 22.73 -10.28 -6.58
CA GLU A 346 23.96 -10.23 -7.40
C GLU A 346 24.11 -11.49 -8.25
N ALA A 347 23.82 -12.65 -7.67
CA ALA A 347 23.89 -13.93 -8.36
C ALA A 347 22.72 -14.19 -9.34
N GLY A 348 21.67 -13.35 -9.34
CA GLY A 348 20.39 -13.69 -9.98
C GLY A 348 19.78 -14.98 -9.40
N GLY A 349 20.05 -15.22 -8.11
CA GLY A 349 19.79 -16.46 -7.40
C GLY A 349 18.32 -16.69 -7.04
N PRO A 350 18.02 -17.86 -6.43
CA PRO A 350 16.67 -18.25 -6.05
C PRO A 350 16.08 -17.36 -4.94
N PRO A 351 14.77 -17.50 -4.64
CA PRO A 351 14.09 -16.73 -3.61
C PRO A 351 14.80 -16.75 -2.25
N VAL A 352 14.72 -15.64 -1.52
CA VAL A 352 15.38 -15.50 -0.21
C VAL A 352 14.45 -15.99 0.90
N LEU A 353 14.87 -17.02 1.63
CA LEU A 353 14.13 -17.54 2.78
C LEU A 353 14.48 -16.80 4.08
N LEU A 354 13.46 -16.20 4.71
CA LEU A 354 13.56 -15.53 6.01
C LEU A 354 13.41 -16.53 7.15
N TYR A 355 14.52 -16.84 7.82
CA TYR A 355 14.56 -17.72 8.99
C TYR A 355 14.52 -16.93 10.31
N PRO A 356 14.15 -17.56 11.44
CA PRO A 356 14.38 -16.98 12.76
C PRO A 356 15.87 -16.82 13.05
N ASP A 357 16.27 -15.79 13.81
CA ASP A 357 17.67 -15.36 13.93
C ASP A 357 18.61 -16.44 14.49
N TRP A 358 18.11 -17.31 15.38
CA TRP A 358 18.87 -18.45 15.92
C TRP A 358 19.24 -19.49 14.86
N ALA A 359 18.54 -19.54 13.73
CA ALA A 359 18.83 -20.47 12.64
C ALA A 359 20.00 -20.00 11.76
N LEU A 360 20.36 -18.71 11.80
CA LEU A 360 21.49 -18.16 11.05
C LEU A 360 22.85 -18.52 11.67
N GLY A 361 22.91 -18.74 12.99
CA GLY A 361 24.16 -18.97 13.72
C GLY A 361 24.63 -20.43 13.85
N ARG A 362 23.81 -21.43 13.47
CA ARG A 362 24.17 -22.85 13.58
C ARG A 362 24.74 -23.48 12.31
N HIS A 363 24.61 -22.81 11.18
CA HIS A 363 25.11 -23.29 9.90
C HIS A 363 26.38 -22.54 9.52
N GLY A 364 27.50 -22.94 10.15
CA GLY A 364 28.85 -22.72 9.60
C GLY A 364 29.13 -23.60 8.37
N GLU A 365 28.12 -24.35 7.91
CA GLU A 365 28.05 -24.95 6.60
C GLU A 365 27.18 -24.04 5.74
N SER A 366 27.68 -23.67 4.55
CA SER A 366 26.82 -23.10 3.51
C SER A 366 25.54 -23.92 3.47
N PRO A 367 24.35 -23.35 3.68
CA PRO A 367 23.15 -24.05 3.31
C PRO A 367 23.27 -24.19 1.80
N GLU A 368 23.82 -25.32 1.34
CA GLU A 368 23.39 -25.89 0.09
C GLU A 368 21.89 -25.72 0.14
N ILE A 369 21.44 -24.86 -0.76
CA ILE A 369 20.05 -24.62 -1.02
C ILE A 369 19.53 -26.02 -1.32
N LYS A 370 18.97 -26.70 -0.32
CA LYS A 370 18.09 -27.83 -0.55
C LYS A 370 16.86 -27.20 -1.15
N LEU A 371 17.00 -26.89 -2.44
CA LEU A 371 15.96 -26.66 -3.41
C LEU A 371 15.01 -27.85 -3.23
N TRP A 372 13.99 -27.68 -2.41
CA TRP A 372 12.80 -28.47 -2.58
C TRP A 372 12.25 -28.07 -3.95
N GLY A 373 12.52 -28.91 -4.95
CA GLY A 373 11.98 -28.76 -6.30
C GLY A 373 12.99 -28.49 -7.42
N ALA A 374 14.07 -29.28 -7.53
CA ALA A 374 14.65 -29.56 -8.84
C ALA A 374 14.75 -31.09 -9.00
N ALA A 375 13.65 -31.72 -9.39
CA ALA A 375 13.73 -33.04 -9.99
C ALA A 375 14.33 -32.84 -11.41
N PRO A 376 15.47 -33.47 -11.75
CA PRO A 376 15.93 -33.46 -13.13
C PRO A 376 14.92 -34.19 -14.00
N LEU A 377 14.44 -33.53 -15.05
CA LEU A 377 13.83 -34.21 -16.18
C LEU A 377 14.87 -35.18 -16.75
N ASN A 378 14.49 -36.46 -16.81
CA ASN A 378 15.13 -37.60 -17.46
C ASN A 378 16.07 -38.46 -16.60
N SER A 379 15.53 -39.58 -16.12
CA SER A 379 16.11 -40.89 -16.43
C SER A 379 15.01 -41.95 -16.35
N GLU A 380 14.88 -42.68 -17.45
CA GLU A 380 13.88 -43.69 -17.77
C GLU A 380 13.77 -44.81 -16.72
N HIS A 381 12.55 -45.34 -16.59
CA HIS A 381 12.32 -46.68 -16.05
C HIS A 381 13.02 -47.72 -16.93
N GLN A 382 13.66 -48.71 -16.27
CA GLN A 382 13.93 -50.02 -16.87
C GLN A 382 12.62 -50.73 -17.24
#